data_AF-A0A2B7ZNB0-F1
#
_entry.id   AF-A0A2B7ZNB0-F1
#
_cell.length_a   1.000
_cell.length_b   1.000
_cell.length_c   1.000
_cell.angle_alpha   90.00
_cell.angle_beta   90.00
_cell.angle_gamma   90.00
#
_symmetry.space_group_name_H-M   'P 1'
#
loop_
_entity.id
_entity.type
_entity.pdbx_description
1 polymer ?
#
loop_
_entity_poly.entity_id
_entity_poly.type
_entity_poly.pdbx_seq_one_letter_code
_entity_poly.pdbx_strand_id
1 'polypeptide(L)'
;MVNEDDDNPSQRAFLIDLDLAIKKQQDGSSGTRGKTGTRAFMAISVLYGERHCFMHDLESFFWVLFWICIHYDGPGKGRTIQHFEKWNYMDTEELGDAKKGVISDEGDFLRIAEDHFTSYYQPLIPCANRLRRFVFPDGGRWKTPNSDLSGNMIKTLQGAQKNQMS
;
A
#
# COMPACT_ATOMS: atom_id res chain seq x y z
N MET A 1 9.13 -1.00 22.98
CA MET A 1 8.92 -0.10 24.14
C MET A 1 7.63 0.63 23.85
N VAL A 2 6.56 0.17 24.50
CA VAL A 2 5.25 0.81 24.51
C VAL A 2 5.36 1.98 25.49
N ASN A 3 5.05 3.19 25.04
CA ASN A 3 4.75 4.29 25.94
C ASN A 3 3.23 4.29 26.12
N GLU A 4 2.80 4.00 27.34
CA GLU A 4 1.46 4.20 27.85
C GLU A 4 1.30 5.70 28.11
N ASP A 5 0.71 6.43 27.18
CA ASP A 5 0.16 7.77 27.42
C ASP A 5 -1.18 7.84 26.68
N ASP A 6 -2.25 7.53 27.41
CA ASP A 6 -3.63 7.38 26.92
C ASP A 6 -4.33 8.71 26.56
N ASP A 7 -3.64 9.87 26.69
CA ASP A 7 -4.25 11.20 26.60
C ASP A 7 -3.69 12.10 25.49
N ASN A 8 -3.14 11.52 24.41
CA ASN A 8 -2.75 12.30 23.24
C ASN A 8 -3.62 12.01 22.00
N PRO A 9 -4.59 12.88 21.65
CA PRO A 9 -5.42 12.72 20.44
C PRO A 9 -4.62 12.86 19.12
N SER A 10 -3.30 13.03 19.20
CA SER A 10 -2.38 13.12 18.05
C SER A 10 -1.96 11.76 17.48
N GLN A 11 -2.25 10.63 18.14
CA GLN A 11 -1.93 9.30 17.60
C GLN A 11 -2.98 8.83 16.59
N ARG A 12 -2.98 9.48 15.42
CA ARG A 12 -3.75 9.03 14.25
C ARG A 12 -3.11 7.77 13.69
N ALA A 13 -3.63 6.61 14.09
CA ALA A 13 -3.34 5.28 13.52
C ALA A 13 -1.85 4.89 13.47
N PHE A 14 -1.44 3.98 14.33
CA PHE A 14 -0.13 3.32 14.24
C PHE A 14 -0.24 2.08 13.34
N LEU A 15 0.74 1.86 12.46
CA LEU A 15 0.85 0.61 11.70
C LEU A 15 1.21 -0.51 12.67
N ILE A 16 0.23 -1.34 12.99
CA ILE A 16 0.39 -2.53 13.83
C ILE A 16 0.26 -3.78 12.97
N ASP A 17 1.39 -4.22 12.41
CA ASP A 17 1.65 -5.61 11.97
C ASP A 17 3.13 -5.73 11.57
N LEU A 18 4.03 -5.45 12.53
CA LEU A 18 5.49 -5.63 12.34
C LEU A 18 5.96 -6.99 12.88
N ASP A 19 5.05 -7.86 13.30
CA ASP A 19 5.39 -9.16 13.90
C ASP A 19 5.99 -10.14 12.87
N LEU A 20 5.83 -9.83 11.57
CA LEU A 20 6.50 -10.50 10.45
C LEU A 20 7.68 -9.71 9.87
N ALA A 21 7.99 -8.51 10.39
CA ALA A 21 9.09 -7.70 9.90
C ALA A 21 10.44 -8.31 10.32
N ILE A 22 11.06 -9.08 9.42
CA ILE A 22 12.40 -9.63 9.64
C ILE A 22 13.42 -8.50 9.51
N LYS A 23 14.20 -8.26 10.57
CA LYS A 23 15.34 -7.34 10.56
C LYS A 23 16.35 -7.86 9.53
N LYS A 24 16.71 -7.04 8.53
CA LYS A 24 17.63 -7.41 7.44
C LYS A 24 19.01 -7.81 7.99
N GLN A 25 19.19 -9.10 8.26
CA GLN A 25 20.47 -9.77 8.30
C GLN A 25 20.65 -10.42 6.93
N GLN A 26 21.75 -10.11 6.25
CA GLN A 26 22.20 -10.92 5.12
C GLN A 26 22.54 -12.30 5.68
N ASP A 27 21.62 -13.27 5.58
CA ASP A 27 21.97 -14.62 5.17
C ASP A 27 20.75 -15.52 4.98
N GLY A 28 21.00 -16.64 4.31
CA GLY A 28 20.04 -17.56 3.72
C GLY A 28 18.87 -18.06 4.57
N SER A 29 17.75 -18.24 3.85
CA SER A 29 16.78 -19.34 3.96
C SER A 29 16.01 -19.56 5.28
N SER A 30 14.68 -19.47 5.22
CA SER A 30 13.85 -20.67 5.42
C SER A 30 12.54 -20.57 4.64
N GLY A 31 12.22 -21.64 3.91
CA GLY A 31 10.96 -21.79 3.21
C GLY A 31 9.89 -22.38 4.12
N THR A 32 8.71 -21.77 4.09
CA THR A 32 7.43 -22.44 4.39
C THR A 32 6.43 -22.03 3.30
N ARG A 33 5.91 -23.04 2.61
CA ARG A 33 4.97 -22.92 1.49
C ARG A 33 3.56 -22.69 2.05
N GLY A 34 3.37 -21.53 2.67
CA GLY A 34 2.07 -20.97 3.02
C GLY A 34 2.18 -19.48 2.76
N LYS A 35 1.54 -18.97 1.71
CA LYS A 35 1.47 -17.52 1.44
C LYS A 35 0.58 -16.89 2.52
N THR A 36 1.11 -16.73 3.72
CA THR A 36 0.41 -16.15 4.87
C THR A 36 0.55 -14.63 4.80
N GLY A 37 -0.57 -13.94 4.58
CA GLY A 37 -0.70 -12.50 4.45
C GLY A 37 -2.05 -12.15 3.83
N THR A 38 -2.63 -11.00 4.17
CA THR A 38 -3.90 -10.56 3.57
C THR A 38 -3.70 -10.33 2.07
N ARG A 39 -4.35 -11.14 1.23
CA ARG A 39 -4.09 -11.21 -0.22
C ARG A 39 -4.14 -9.85 -0.90
N ALA A 40 -5.12 -9.02 -0.54
CA ALA A 40 -5.30 -7.67 -1.08
C ALA A 40 -4.05 -6.78 -0.93
N PHE A 41 -3.18 -7.04 0.04
CA PHE A 41 -1.98 -6.25 0.30
C PHE A 41 -0.70 -6.87 -0.26
N MET A 42 -0.72 -8.11 -0.73
CA MET A 42 0.47 -8.74 -1.32
C MET A 42 0.92 -8.02 -2.59
N ALA A 43 2.22 -7.79 -2.73
CA ALA A 43 2.81 -7.21 -3.94
C ALA A 43 2.57 -8.07 -5.19
N ILE A 44 2.40 -7.45 -6.36
CA ILE A 44 2.11 -8.10 -7.65
C ILE A 44 3.15 -9.18 -7.97
N SER A 45 4.43 -8.86 -7.84
CA SER A 45 5.52 -9.81 -8.08
C SER A 45 5.47 -11.03 -7.14
N VAL A 46 5.09 -10.82 -5.86
CA VAL A 46 4.96 -11.90 -4.88
C VAL A 46 3.75 -12.78 -5.19
N LEU A 47 2.67 -12.21 -5.72
CA LEU A 47 1.52 -12.99 -6.22
C LEU A 47 1.95 -13.96 -7.32
N TYR A 48 2.82 -13.52 -8.24
CA TYR A 48 3.45 -14.35 -9.28
C TYR A 48 4.57 -15.28 -8.80
N GLY A 49 4.84 -15.32 -7.50
CA GLY A 49 5.81 -16.25 -6.92
C GLY A 49 7.27 -15.77 -6.96
N GLU A 50 7.50 -14.48 -7.23
CA GLU A 50 8.83 -13.90 -7.03
C GLU A 50 9.22 -13.92 -5.55
N ARG A 51 10.53 -14.02 -5.30
CA ARG A 51 11.06 -13.98 -3.93
C ARG A 51 10.87 -12.60 -3.34
N HIS A 52 10.28 -12.57 -2.15
CA HIS A 52 10.02 -11.35 -1.40
C HIS A 52 11.30 -10.54 -1.09
N CYS A 53 11.16 -9.21 -1.03
CA CYS A 53 12.24 -8.24 -0.81
C CYS A 53 11.63 -6.91 -0.32
N PHE A 54 12.44 -5.99 0.22
CA PHE A 54 11.95 -4.76 0.85
C PHE A 54 11.06 -3.87 -0.05
N MET A 55 11.24 -3.94 -1.38
CA MET A 55 10.42 -3.16 -2.31
C MET A 55 8.98 -3.67 -2.37
N HIS A 56 8.79 -4.97 -2.12
CA HIS A 56 7.47 -5.57 -1.99
C HIS A 56 6.75 -5.11 -0.72
N ASP A 57 7.48 -4.80 0.36
CA ASP A 57 6.89 -4.20 1.57
C ASP A 57 6.37 -2.79 1.28
N LEU A 58 7.13 -2.01 0.50
CA LEU A 58 6.73 -0.67 0.07
C LEU A 58 5.55 -0.69 -0.90
N GLU A 59 5.50 -1.68 -1.80
CA GLU A 59 4.32 -1.93 -2.62
C GLU A 59 3.09 -2.32 -1.77
N SER A 60 3.29 -3.18 -0.77
CA SER A 60 2.23 -3.61 0.14
C SER A 60 1.69 -2.41 0.94
N PHE A 61 2.57 -1.50 1.39
CA PHE A 61 2.18 -0.25 2.02
C PHE A 61 1.31 0.62 1.10
N PHE A 62 1.66 0.73 -0.18
CA PHE A 62 0.83 1.45 -1.16
C PHE A 62 -0.57 0.83 -1.26
N TRP A 63 -0.67 -0.50 -1.32
CA TRP A 63 -1.95 -1.19 -1.39
C TRP A 63 -2.79 -0.99 -0.12
N VAL A 64 -2.17 -0.95 1.07
CA VAL A 64 -2.86 -0.61 2.32
C VAL A 64 -3.39 0.82 2.29
N LEU A 65 -2.59 1.80 1.84
CA LEU A 65 -3.03 3.19 1.72
C LEU A 65 -4.21 3.33 0.74
N PHE A 66 -4.11 2.71 -0.43
CA PHE A 66 -5.17 2.67 -1.43
C PHE A 66 -6.45 2.06 -0.86
N TRP A 67 -6.33 0.95 -0.13
CA TRP A 67 -7.45 0.30 0.55
C TRP A 67 -8.12 1.22 1.57
N ILE A 68 -7.34 1.88 2.42
CA ILE A 68 -7.85 2.83 3.42
C ILE A 68 -8.64 3.95 2.73
N CYS A 69 -8.09 4.53 1.66
CA CYS A 69 -8.73 5.63 0.94
C CYS A 69 -10.10 5.24 0.36
N ILE A 70 -10.28 3.97 -0.02
CA ILE A 70 -11.52 3.47 -0.61
C ILE A 70 -12.53 3.01 0.44
N HIS A 71 -12.05 2.37 1.50
CA HIS A 71 -12.88 1.67 2.48
C HIS A 71 -13.17 2.45 3.75
N TYR A 72 -12.60 3.64 3.97
CA TYR A 72 -12.84 4.40 5.19
C TYR A 72 -13.16 5.86 4.89
N ASP A 73 -14.21 6.42 5.48
CA ASP A 73 -14.55 7.84 5.42
C ASP A 73 -14.11 8.55 6.71
N GLY A 74 -12.85 8.33 7.08
CA GLY A 74 -12.23 8.78 8.33
C GLY A 74 -12.22 7.71 9.44
N PRO A 75 -11.68 8.07 10.62
CA PRO A 75 -11.49 7.13 11.74
C PRO A 75 -12.80 6.44 12.16
N GLY A 76 -12.78 5.10 12.20
CA GLY A 76 -13.93 4.28 12.61
C GLY A 76 -15.10 4.23 11.62
N LYS A 77 -15.03 4.93 10.48
CA LYS A 77 -16.11 5.01 9.48
C LYS A 77 -15.82 4.12 8.28
N GLY A 78 -15.85 2.81 8.49
CA GLY A 78 -15.63 1.82 7.43
C GLY A 78 -16.82 1.71 6.46
N ARG A 79 -16.52 1.42 5.19
CA ARG A 79 -17.44 0.98 4.15
C ARG A 79 -16.82 -0.16 3.35
N THR A 80 -17.66 -0.98 2.73
CA THR A 80 -17.20 -2.07 1.86
C THR A 80 -17.54 -1.76 0.42
N ILE A 81 -16.52 -1.58 -0.42
CA ILE A 81 -16.68 -1.54 -1.86
C ILE A 81 -16.43 -2.94 -2.40
N GLN A 82 -17.49 -3.63 -2.81
CA GLN A 82 -17.43 -5.05 -3.24
C GLN A 82 -16.39 -5.29 -4.36
N HIS A 83 -16.20 -4.30 -5.26
CA HIS A 83 -15.23 -4.38 -6.33
C HIS A 83 -13.78 -4.56 -5.84
N PHE A 84 -13.42 -3.98 -4.70
CA PHE A 84 -12.10 -4.12 -4.09
C PHE A 84 -12.10 -5.20 -3.00
N GLU A 85 -13.21 -5.40 -2.30
CA GLU A 85 -13.36 -6.47 -1.30
C GLU A 85 -13.05 -7.86 -1.87
N LYS A 86 -13.46 -8.12 -3.12
CA LYS A 86 -13.19 -9.40 -3.80
C LYS A 86 -11.70 -9.73 -3.92
N TRP A 87 -10.80 -8.75 -3.80
CA TRP A 87 -9.35 -8.98 -3.84
C TRP A 87 -8.86 -9.91 -2.72
N ASN A 88 -9.57 -9.97 -1.59
CA ASN A 88 -9.26 -10.90 -0.51
C ASN A 88 -9.49 -12.37 -0.89
N TYR A 89 -10.30 -12.62 -1.92
CA TYR A 89 -10.78 -13.96 -2.29
C TYR A 89 -10.31 -14.42 -3.67
N MET A 90 -9.89 -13.49 -4.53
CA MET A 90 -9.28 -13.78 -5.83
C MET A 90 -8.07 -14.72 -5.70
N ASP A 91 -7.85 -15.56 -6.70
CA ASP A 91 -6.58 -16.28 -6.81
C ASP A 91 -5.43 -15.30 -7.13
N THR A 92 -4.20 -15.81 -7.05
CA THR A 92 -3.02 -14.96 -7.14
C THR A 92 -2.81 -14.37 -8.53
N GLU A 93 -3.19 -15.07 -9.59
CA GLU A 93 -3.01 -14.59 -10.96
C GLU A 93 -4.06 -13.52 -11.29
N GLU A 94 -5.33 -13.80 -11.01
CA GLU A 94 -6.44 -12.85 -11.16
C GLU A 94 -6.19 -11.55 -10.38
N LEU A 95 -5.73 -11.66 -9.13
CA LEU A 95 -5.45 -10.49 -8.30
C LEU A 95 -4.28 -9.67 -8.84
N GLY A 96 -3.23 -10.34 -9.34
CA GLY A 96 -2.08 -9.66 -9.95
C GLY A 96 -2.49 -8.87 -11.20
N ASP A 97 -3.37 -9.42 -12.02
CA ASP A 97 -3.89 -8.76 -13.21
C ASP A 97 -4.83 -7.62 -12.88
N ALA A 98 -5.74 -7.80 -11.92
CA ALA A 98 -6.61 -6.74 -11.42
C ALA A 98 -5.80 -5.54 -10.90
N LYS A 99 -4.76 -5.78 -10.10
CA LYS A 99 -3.85 -4.75 -9.59
C LYS A 99 -3.12 -4.02 -10.71
N LYS A 100 -2.59 -4.73 -11.71
CA LYS A 100 -1.97 -4.12 -12.90
C LYS A 100 -2.95 -3.23 -13.65
N GLY A 101 -4.20 -3.67 -13.80
CA GLY A 101 -5.27 -2.86 -14.40
C GLY A 101 -5.49 -1.53 -13.68
N VAL A 102 -5.31 -1.49 -12.35
CA VAL A 102 -5.44 -0.25 -11.56
C VAL A 102 -4.26 0.71 -11.74
N ILE A 103 -3.02 0.21 -11.90
CA ILE A 103 -1.81 1.06 -11.82
C ILE A 103 -1.10 1.34 -13.16
N SER A 104 -1.46 0.61 -14.22
CA SER A 104 -0.75 0.64 -15.50
C SER A 104 -0.94 1.94 -16.27
N ASP A 105 -2.15 2.50 -16.24
CA ASP A 105 -2.45 3.81 -16.80
C ASP A 105 -2.72 4.84 -15.70
N GLU A 106 -2.16 6.05 -15.88
CA GLU A 106 -2.32 7.11 -14.89
C GLU A 106 -3.72 7.72 -14.91
N GLY A 107 -4.33 7.88 -16.09
CA GLY A 107 -5.67 8.44 -16.22
C GLY A 107 -6.72 7.53 -15.60
N ASP A 108 -6.61 6.22 -15.85
CA ASP A 108 -7.47 5.22 -15.21
C ASP A 108 -7.27 5.16 -13.71
N PHE A 109 -6.02 5.24 -13.22
CA PHE A 109 -5.78 5.33 -11.78
C PHE A 109 -6.46 6.55 -11.14
N LEU A 110 -6.32 7.73 -11.77
CA LEU A 110 -6.94 8.96 -11.27
C LEU A 110 -8.46 8.86 -11.30
N ARG A 111 -9.06 8.36 -12.38
CA ARG A 111 -10.50 8.12 -12.48
C ARG A 111 -10.99 7.17 -11.38
N ILE A 112 -10.30 6.04 -11.17
CA ILE A 112 -10.61 5.09 -10.09
C ILE A 112 -10.53 5.78 -8.73
N ALA A 113 -9.50 6.60 -8.49
CA ALA A 113 -9.33 7.30 -7.23
C ALA A 113 -10.42 8.35 -7.01
N GLU A 114 -10.79 9.12 -8.03
CA GLU A 114 -11.88 10.10 -8.00
C GLU A 114 -13.23 9.42 -7.73
N ASP A 115 -13.51 8.29 -8.39
CA ASP A 115 -14.77 7.55 -8.26
C ASP A 115 -14.90 6.84 -6.89
N HIS A 116 -13.78 6.35 -6.33
CA HIS A 116 -13.81 5.40 -5.22
C HIS A 116 -13.13 5.87 -3.94
N PHE A 117 -12.31 6.91 -3.93
CA PHE A 117 -11.81 7.44 -2.66
C PHE A 117 -12.96 8.11 -1.92
N THR A 118 -13.06 7.88 -0.61
CA THR A 118 -14.07 8.54 0.23
C THR A 118 -13.84 10.03 0.28
N SER A 119 -14.89 10.79 0.57
CA SER A 119 -14.81 12.25 0.71
C SER A 119 -13.70 12.68 1.67
N TYR A 120 -13.49 11.94 2.76
CA TYR A 120 -12.41 12.19 3.70
C TYR A 120 -11.00 12.07 3.09
N TYR A 121 -10.80 11.15 2.14
CA TYR A 121 -9.48 10.86 1.54
C TYR A 121 -9.30 11.39 0.10
N GLN A 122 -10.31 11.99 -0.52
CA GLN A 122 -10.19 12.68 -1.82
C GLN A 122 -8.97 13.65 -1.89
N PRO A 123 -8.65 14.46 -0.84
CA PRO A 123 -7.46 15.32 -0.87
C PRO A 123 -6.12 14.57 -0.99
N LEU A 124 -6.08 13.26 -0.75
CA LEU A 124 -4.88 12.44 -0.89
C LEU A 124 -4.63 11.94 -2.31
N ILE A 125 -5.55 12.12 -3.27
CA ILE A 125 -5.38 11.63 -4.65
C ILE A 125 -4.04 12.07 -5.28
N PRO A 126 -3.62 13.36 -5.19
CA PRO A 126 -2.32 13.77 -5.73
C PRO A 126 -1.13 13.07 -5.06
N CYS A 127 -1.23 12.80 -3.76
CA CYS A 127 -0.21 12.07 -3.02
C CYS A 127 -0.17 10.59 -3.42
N ALA A 128 -1.34 9.95 -3.49
CA ALA A 128 -1.48 8.55 -3.90
C ALA A 128 -0.93 8.33 -5.32
N ASN A 129 -1.23 9.22 -6.27
CA ASN A 129 -0.69 9.11 -7.63
C ASN A 129 0.84 9.32 -7.68
N ARG A 130 1.40 10.23 -6.85
CA ARG A 130 2.87 10.36 -6.74
C ARG A 130 3.49 9.09 -6.19
N LEU A 131 2.91 8.49 -5.14
CA LEU A 131 3.36 7.22 -4.61
C LEU A 131 3.26 6.11 -5.66
N ARG A 132 2.16 6.04 -6.43
CA ARG A 132 2.00 5.09 -7.54
C ARG A 132 3.16 5.20 -8.52
N ARG A 133 3.51 6.41 -8.98
CA ARG A 133 4.64 6.61 -9.91
C ARG A 133 5.98 6.15 -9.34
N PHE A 134 6.19 6.31 -8.03
CA PHE A 134 7.39 5.79 -7.40
C PHE A 134 7.36 4.28 -7.29
N VAL A 135 6.26 3.70 -6.81
CA VAL A 135 6.15 2.26 -6.53
C VAL A 135 6.02 1.43 -7.81
N PHE A 136 5.45 2.00 -8.88
CA PHE A 136 5.23 1.36 -10.17
C PHE A 136 5.80 2.22 -11.30
N PRO A 137 7.14 2.25 -11.48
CA PRO A 137 7.74 3.01 -12.56
C PRO A 137 7.20 2.54 -13.91
N ASP A 138 6.86 3.50 -14.78
CA ASP A 138 6.25 3.25 -16.10
C ASP A 138 4.96 2.39 -16.05
N GLY A 139 4.24 2.40 -14.92
CA GLY A 139 3.03 1.59 -14.74
C GLY A 139 3.30 0.09 -14.59
N GLY A 140 4.56 -0.29 -14.29
CA GLY A 140 4.99 -1.67 -14.17
C GLY A 140 5.53 -2.05 -12.80
N ARG A 141 5.63 -3.35 -12.55
CA ARG A 141 6.39 -3.91 -11.43
C ARG A 141 7.89 -3.66 -11.60
N TRP A 142 8.59 -3.56 -10.48
CA TRP A 142 10.05 -3.43 -10.48
C TRP A 142 10.73 -4.64 -11.12
N LYS A 143 11.72 -4.36 -11.96
CA LYS A 143 12.63 -5.38 -12.50
C LYS A 143 14.02 -5.31 -11.89
N THR A 144 14.35 -4.18 -11.28
CA THR A 144 15.66 -3.89 -10.69
C THR A 144 15.49 -3.24 -9.31
N PRO A 145 16.39 -3.52 -8.35
CA PRO A 145 16.35 -2.89 -7.04
C PRO A 145 16.46 -1.35 -7.10
N ASN A 146 15.69 -0.65 -6.26
CA ASN A 146 15.78 0.80 -6.09
C ASN A 146 15.97 1.13 -4.61
N SER A 147 17.19 1.54 -4.23
CA SER A 147 17.53 1.91 -2.85
C SER A 147 16.88 3.20 -2.36
N ASP A 148 16.50 4.09 -3.27
CA ASP A 148 15.99 5.43 -2.94
C ASP A 148 14.47 5.44 -2.75
N LEU A 149 13.79 4.33 -3.09
CA LEU A 149 12.34 4.22 -3.07
C LEU A 149 11.74 4.60 -1.71
N SER A 150 12.30 4.06 -0.62
CA SER A 150 11.86 4.34 0.75
C SER A 150 11.93 5.84 1.06
N GLY A 151 13.05 6.49 0.69
CA GLY A 151 13.26 7.91 0.92
C GLY A 151 12.30 8.78 0.11
N ASN A 152 12.02 8.41 -1.14
CA ASN A 152 11.08 9.11 -2.01
C ASN A 152 9.63 9.01 -1.50
N MET A 153 9.22 7.85 -1.00
CA MET A 153 7.90 7.67 -0.39
C MET A 153 7.75 8.51 0.88
N ILE A 154 8.74 8.48 1.78
CA ILE A 154 8.74 9.28 3.01
C ILE A 154 8.61 10.78 2.70
N LYS A 155 9.43 11.30 1.76
CA LYS A 155 9.37 12.71 1.36
C LYS A 155 8.00 13.09 0.79
N THR A 156 7.39 12.20 0.02
CA THR A 156 6.06 12.41 -0.56
C THR A 156 4.99 12.51 0.52
N LEU A 157 4.99 11.57 1.48
CA LEU A 157 4.06 11.56 2.60
C LEU A 157 4.22 12.80 3.51
N GLN A 158 5.46 13.17 3.83
CA GLN A 158 5.77 14.38 4.61
C GLN A 158 5.31 15.66 3.92
N GLY A 159 5.43 15.73 2.58
CA GLY A 159 4.92 16.86 1.80
C GLY A 159 3.40 16.97 1.85
N ALA A 160 2.69 15.84 1.75
CA ALA A 160 1.24 15.80 1.84
C ALA A 160 0.73 16.28 3.21
N GLN A 161 1.39 15.89 4.31
CA GLN A 161 1.02 16.30 5.66
C GLN A 161 1.12 17.83 5.84
N LYS A 162 2.15 18.47 5.28
CA LYS A 162 2.36 19.93 5.38
C LYS A 162 1.30 20.72 4.60
N ASN A 163 0.85 20.19 3.47
CA ASN A 163 -0.15 20.84 2.62
C ASN A 163 -1.58 20.75 3.16
N GLN A 164 -1.87 19.84 4.12
CA GLN A 164 -3.18 19.78 4.79
C GLN A 164 -3.31 20.72 5.99
N MET A 165 -2.23 21.42 6.38
CA MET A 165 -2.20 22.39 7.48
C MET A 165 -2.10 23.86 7.01
N SER A 166 -2.25 24.09 5.72
CA SER A 166 -2.27 25.40 5.06
C SER A 166 -3.63 25.67 4.45
#